data_AF-A0A0T6BHI2-F1
#
_entry.id   AF-A0A0T6BHI2-F1
#
_cell.length_a   1.000
_cell.length_b   1.000
_cell.length_c   1.000
_cell.angle_alpha   90.00
_cell.angle_beta   90.00
_cell.angle_gamma   90.00
#
_symmetry.space_group_name_H-M   'P 1'
#
loop_
_entity.id
_entity.type
_entity.pdbx_description
1 polymer ?
#
loop_
_entity_poly.entity_id
_entity_poly.type
_entity_poly.pdbx_seq_one_letter_code
_entity_poly.pdbx_strand_id
1 'polypeptide(L)'
;MVKLCDTFSKKIVVHMDIFWHFFINFYSAYSPAVKNKQFSQNTIDLFRSLICNCLEDFLNKLVQFEEFYNVQLLETLIENTDCSLGFILVTNKVLQKLVSNHNDTVTRVNIVLYLDMIFTALTKCYILLMKEDKLYAQLLISAAHLISRSSNEQFAEIEVILCKNLVAPYLWNSLLAYDTWITVCRVSNMEYRFEVLVWMIENFQQILRTHNTFRPQFIILSNFIGELFCLLSTDYKLSFIRKYSLNTNHLFVWKHIGLKYIPNSCLTLVQNHLSHMCDRMEKFSIGKCTYADYLIMVTLYT
;
A
#
# COMPACT_ATOMS: atom_id res chain seq x y z
N MET A 1 -29.69 -16.83 -19.47
CA MET A 1 -29.12 -15.74 -18.66
C MET A 1 -30.08 -14.57 -18.49
N VAL A 2 -30.66 -14.01 -19.56
CA VAL A 2 -31.56 -12.82 -19.51
C VAL A 2 -32.69 -12.94 -18.47
N LYS A 3 -33.45 -14.05 -18.44
CA LYS A 3 -34.49 -14.26 -17.41
C LYS A 3 -33.97 -14.35 -15.97
N LEU A 4 -32.75 -14.87 -15.79
CA LEU A 4 -32.13 -15.00 -14.47
C LEU A 4 -31.72 -13.60 -13.99
N CYS A 5 -31.09 -12.80 -14.85
CA CYS A 5 -30.83 -11.39 -14.61
C CYS A 5 -32.11 -10.58 -14.35
N ASP A 6 -33.20 -10.81 -15.09
CA ASP A 6 -34.48 -10.10 -14.93
C ASP A 6 -35.25 -10.46 -13.64
N THR A 7 -35.18 -11.72 -13.21
CA THR A 7 -35.87 -12.17 -11.98
C THR A 7 -35.11 -11.71 -10.75
N PHE A 8 -33.79 -11.75 -10.79
CA PHE A 8 -32.94 -11.30 -9.70
C PHE A 8 -32.81 -9.77 -9.62
N SER A 9 -32.90 -9.04 -10.73
CA SER A 9 -32.83 -7.58 -10.73
C SER A 9 -33.97 -6.88 -9.98
N LYS A 10 -35.15 -7.52 -9.86
CA LYS A 10 -36.25 -7.00 -9.04
C LYS A 10 -36.03 -7.08 -7.53
N LYS A 11 -35.05 -7.86 -7.07
CA LYS A 11 -34.64 -8.01 -5.65
C LYS A 11 -33.13 -7.92 -5.47
N ILE A 12 -32.44 -7.21 -6.37
CA ILE A 12 -30.97 -7.18 -6.44
C ILE A 12 -30.35 -6.77 -5.09
N VAL A 13 -30.98 -5.81 -4.42
CA VAL A 13 -30.57 -5.27 -3.12
C VAL A 13 -30.59 -6.33 -2.01
N VAL A 14 -31.52 -7.29 -2.06
CA VAL A 14 -31.71 -8.31 -1.02
C VAL A 14 -30.72 -9.47 -1.16
N HIS A 15 -30.02 -9.58 -2.29
CA HIS A 15 -29.19 -10.74 -2.64
C HIS A 15 -27.74 -10.35 -3.00
N MET A 16 -27.25 -9.21 -2.51
CA MET A 16 -25.90 -8.70 -2.82
C MET A 16 -24.79 -9.65 -2.37
N ASP A 17 -24.96 -10.29 -1.23
CA ASP A 17 -24.09 -11.33 -0.70
C ASP A 17 -23.95 -12.52 -1.68
N ILE A 18 -25.08 -12.99 -2.24
CA ILE A 18 -25.10 -14.10 -3.20
C ILE A 18 -24.33 -13.74 -4.47
N PHE A 19 -24.46 -12.49 -4.95
CA PHE A 19 -23.70 -12.06 -6.12
C PHE A 19 -22.20 -12.03 -5.86
N TRP A 20 -21.78 -11.49 -4.71
CA TRP A 20 -20.38 -11.52 -4.33
C TRP A 20 -19.83 -12.95 -4.22
N HIS A 21 -20.54 -13.86 -3.57
CA HIS A 21 -20.19 -15.28 -3.53
C HIS A 21 -20.05 -15.88 -4.93
N PHE A 22 -21.01 -15.60 -5.80
CA PHE A 22 -21.00 -16.10 -7.17
C PHE A 22 -19.78 -15.60 -7.95
N PHE A 23 -19.50 -14.29 -7.92
CA PHE A 23 -18.35 -13.73 -8.63
C PHE A 23 -17.03 -14.27 -8.07
N ILE A 24 -16.88 -14.30 -6.75
CA ILE A 24 -15.66 -14.81 -6.11
C ILE A 24 -15.42 -16.26 -6.51
N ASN A 25 -16.42 -17.13 -6.40
CA ASN A 25 -16.30 -18.54 -6.80
C ASN A 25 -15.99 -18.70 -8.29
N PHE A 26 -16.64 -17.90 -9.14
CA PHE A 26 -16.39 -17.91 -10.57
C PHE A 26 -14.94 -17.52 -10.90
N TYR A 27 -14.46 -16.39 -10.39
CA TYR A 27 -13.09 -15.92 -10.66
C TYR A 27 -12.00 -16.78 -9.99
N SER A 28 -12.31 -17.38 -8.84
CA SER A 28 -11.44 -18.35 -8.16
C SER A 28 -11.22 -19.60 -9.01
N ALA A 29 -12.26 -20.11 -9.67
CA ALA A 29 -12.16 -21.30 -10.52
C ALA A 29 -11.62 -20.98 -11.93
N TYR A 30 -12.08 -19.87 -12.52
CA TYR A 30 -11.78 -19.53 -13.91
C TYR A 30 -10.31 -19.17 -14.14
N SER A 31 -9.72 -18.28 -13.32
CA SER A 31 -8.35 -17.80 -13.57
C SER A 31 -7.31 -18.94 -13.58
N PRO A 32 -7.28 -19.84 -12.57
CA PRO A 32 -6.35 -20.95 -12.55
C PRO A 32 -6.57 -21.94 -13.71
N ALA A 33 -7.82 -22.24 -14.07
CA ALA A 33 -8.13 -23.22 -15.11
C ALA A 33 -7.68 -22.74 -16.51
N VAL A 34 -7.83 -21.44 -16.81
CA VAL A 34 -7.32 -20.83 -18.04
C VAL A 34 -5.78 -20.86 -18.08
N LYS A 35 -5.13 -20.52 -16.96
CA LYS A 35 -3.66 -20.46 -16.90
C LYS A 35 -2.96 -21.80 -16.97
N ASN A 36 -3.57 -22.82 -16.36
CA ASN A 36 -3.04 -24.18 -16.41
C ASN A 36 -3.26 -24.86 -17.78
N LYS A 37 -3.70 -24.09 -18.80
CA LYS A 37 -3.98 -24.57 -20.17
C LYS A 37 -4.85 -25.82 -20.19
N GLN A 38 -5.77 -25.94 -19.24
CA GLN A 38 -6.73 -27.04 -19.20
C GLN A 38 -7.70 -26.99 -20.39
N PHE A 39 -7.76 -25.85 -21.09
CA PHE A 39 -8.62 -25.61 -22.23
C PHE A 39 -7.85 -25.09 -23.44
N SER A 40 -8.37 -25.37 -24.63
CA SER A 40 -7.85 -24.81 -25.89
C SER A 40 -8.10 -23.30 -25.97
N GLN A 41 -7.29 -22.57 -26.74
CA GLN A 41 -7.46 -21.11 -26.92
C GLN A 41 -8.85 -20.75 -27.47
N ASN A 42 -9.35 -21.52 -28.44
CA ASN A 42 -10.70 -21.33 -28.99
C ASN A 42 -11.79 -21.50 -27.92
N THR A 43 -11.64 -22.46 -27.01
CA THR A 43 -12.57 -22.65 -25.90
C THR A 43 -12.52 -21.47 -24.92
N ILE A 44 -11.31 -20.97 -24.63
CA ILE A 44 -11.11 -19.81 -23.76
C ILE A 44 -11.76 -18.57 -24.38
N ASP A 45 -11.55 -18.32 -25.67
CA ASP A 45 -12.09 -17.16 -26.37
C ASP A 45 -13.63 -17.23 -26.47
N LEU A 46 -14.19 -18.41 -26.74
CA LEU A 46 -15.63 -18.62 -26.76
C LEU A 46 -16.25 -18.44 -25.37
N PHE A 47 -15.61 -18.97 -24.32
CA PHE A 47 -16.04 -18.78 -22.94
C PHE A 47 -15.97 -17.30 -22.52
N ARG A 48 -14.89 -16.60 -22.88
CA ARG A 48 -14.73 -15.17 -22.62
C ARG A 48 -15.85 -14.36 -23.28
N SER A 49 -16.10 -14.60 -24.58
CA SER A 49 -17.10 -13.87 -25.34
C SER A 49 -18.55 -14.11 -24.87
N LEU A 50 -18.88 -15.33 -24.45
CA LEU A 50 -20.26 -15.69 -24.08
C LEU A 50 -20.56 -15.50 -22.58
N ILE A 51 -19.58 -15.76 -21.72
CA ILE A 51 -19.78 -15.77 -20.26
C ILE A 51 -19.09 -14.58 -19.61
N CYS A 52 -17.78 -14.40 -19.78
CA CYS A 52 -17.05 -13.34 -19.08
C CYS A 52 -17.60 -11.94 -19.42
N ASN A 53 -17.87 -11.66 -20.71
CA ASN A 53 -18.43 -10.38 -21.12
C ASN A 53 -19.81 -10.12 -20.48
N CYS A 54 -20.70 -11.12 -20.47
CA CYS A 54 -22.00 -11.01 -19.82
C CYS A 54 -21.89 -10.75 -18.30
N LEU A 55 -20.90 -11.39 -17.65
CA LEU A 55 -20.63 -11.21 -16.23
C LEU A 55 -20.04 -9.84 -15.92
N GLU A 56 -19.18 -9.31 -16.79
CA GLU A 56 -18.66 -7.95 -16.67
C GLU A 56 -19.78 -6.91 -16.81
N ASP A 57 -20.67 -7.07 -17.80
CA ASP A 57 -21.85 -6.21 -17.95
C ASP A 57 -22.77 -6.28 -16.73
N PHE A 58 -22.92 -7.47 -16.14
CA PHE A 58 -23.73 -7.65 -14.94
C PHE A 58 -23.07 -7.00 -13.72
N LEU A 59 -21.77 -7.17 -13.53
CA LEU A 59 -21.00 -6.49 -12.47
C LEU A 59 -21.10 -4.97 -12.63
N ASN A 60 -20.98 -4.46 -13.85
CA ASN A 60 -21.12 -3.03 -14.16
C ASN A 60 -22.49 -2.46 -13.76
N LYS A 61 -23.55 -3.26 -13.83
CA LYS A 61 -24.88 -2.88 -13.32
C LYS A 61 -24.94 -2.90 -11.80
N LEU A 62 -24.35 -3.91 -11.15
CA LEU A 62 -24.36 -4.04 -9.69
C LEU A 62 -23.62 -2.91 -8.97
N VAL A 63 -22.51 -2.44 -9.54
CA VAL A 63 -21.74 -1.29 -9.03
C VAL A 63 -22.57 0.01 -8.99
N GLN A 64 -23.75 0.06 -9.62
CA GLN A 64 -24.63 1.23 -9.52
C GLN A 64 -25.44 1.28 -8.22
N PHE A 65 -25.55 0.16 -7.50
CA PHE A 65 -26.33 0.03 -6.26
C PHE A 65 -25.43 0.25 -5.04
N GLU A 66 -25.88 1.04 -4.07
CA GLU A 66 -25.09 1.38 -2.88
C GLU A 66 -24.88 0.16 -1.98
N GLU A 67 -25.89 -0.71 -1.90
CA GLU A 67 -25.88 -1.92 -1.09
C GLU A 67 -24.86 -2.95 -1.57
N PHE A 68 -24.41 -2.84 -2.84
CA PHE A 68 -23.33 -3.66 -3.37
C PHE A 68 -21.99 -3.39 -2.64
N TYR A 69 -21.83 -2.20 -2.07
CA TYR A 69 -20.64 -1.81 -1.30
C TYR A 69 -20.75 -2.12 0.20
N ASN A 70 -21.81 -2.78 0.66
CA ASN A 70 -21.88 -3.23 2.05
C ASN A 70 -21.00 -4.47 2.26
N VAL A 71 -19.73 -4.19 2.51
CA VAL A 71 -18.64 -5.16 2.57
C VAL A 71 -18.60 -5.97 3.87
N GLN A 72 -19.36 -5.60 4.91
CA GLN A 72 -19.48 -6.42 6.14
C GLN A 72 -19.96 -7.85 5.84
N LEU A 73 -20.71 -8.02 4.75
CA LEU A 73 -21.17 -9.34 4.26
C LEU A 73 -20.04 -10.19 3.64
N LEU A 74 -18.84 -9.62 3.45
CA LEU A 74 -17.75 -10.24 2.71
C LEU A 74 -16.62 -10.77 3.60
N GLU A 75 -16.58 -10.44 4.90
CA GLU A 75 -15.53 -10.94 5.81
C GLU A 75 -15.50 -12.48 5.86
N THR A 76 -16.67 -13.11 5.78
CA THR A 76 -16.85 -14.58 5.75
C THR A 76 -16.39 -15.23 4.43
N LEU A 77 -16.10 -14.45 3.39
CA LEU A 77 -15.72 -14.97 2.08
C LEU A 77 -14.21 -15.20 1.93
N ILE A 78 -13.40 -14.49 2.72
CA ILE A 78 -11.94 -14.59 2.67
C ILE A 78 -11.47 -15.69 3.62
N GLU A 79 -11.96 -16.92 3.46
CA GLU A 79 -11.57 -18.03 4.34
C GLU A 79 -10.35 -18.78 3.81
N ASN A 80 -10.33 -19.12 2.51
CA ASN A 80 -9.28 -19.91 1.86
C ASN A 80 -8.50 -19.12 0.79
N THR A 81 -7.38 -19.68 0.32
CA THR A 81 -6.47 -19.05 -0.64
C THR A 81 -7.13 -18.73 -1.99
N ASP A 82 -7.93 -19.66 -2.54
CA ASP A 82 -8.54 -19.50 -3.87
C ASP A 82 -9.63 -18.42 -3.84
N CYS A 83 -10.53 -18.46 -2.85
CA CYS A 83 -11.54 -17.43 -2.63
C CYS A 83 -10.91 -16.06 -2.36
N SER A 84 -9.74 -16.02 -1.69
CA SER A 84 -9.00 -14.76 -1.48
C SER A 84 -8.50 -14.18 -2.81
N LEU A 85 -8.02 -15.01 -3.73
CA LEU A 85 -7.64 -14.56 -5.08
C LEU A 85 -8.86 -14.08 -5.87
N GLY A 86 -9.94 -14.87 -5.87
CA GLY A 86 -11.20 -14.49 -6.51
C GLY A 86 -11.73 -13.17 -5.99
N PHE A 87 -11.66 -12.95 -4.68
CA PHE A 87 -11.99 -11.68 -4.05
C PHE A 87 -11.13 -10.53 -4.59
N ILE A 88 -9.79 -10.66 -4.61
CA ILE A 88 -8.94 -9.59 -5.14
C ILE A 88 -9.24 -9.32 -6.63
N LEU A 89 -9.49 -10.35 -7.44
CA LEU A 89 -9.82 -10.19 -8.86
C LEU A 89 -11.14 -9.41 -9.06
N VAL A 90 -12.19 -9.77 -8.33
CA VAL A 90 -13.49 -9.08 -8.40
C VAL A 90 -13.36 -7.66 -7.87
N THR A 91 -12.74 -7.49 -6.70
CA THR A 91 -12.54 -6.19 -6.09
C THR A 91 -11.72 -5.28 -6.99
N ASN A 92 -10.64 -5.75 -7.62
CA ASN A 92 -9.88 -4.95 -8.57
C ASN A 92 -10.74 -4.47 -9.75
N LYS A 93 -11.62 -5.32 -10.30
CA LYS A 93 -12.58 -4.90 -11.34
C LYS A 93 -13.55 -3.83 -10.85
N VAL A 94 -14.06 -3.98 -9.63
CA VAL A 94 -14.95 -2.99 -9.00
C VAL A 94 -14.23 -1.65 -8.81
N LEU A 95 -13.01 -1.67 -8.26
CA LEU A 95 -12.21 -0.46 -8.05
C LEU A 95 -11.88 0.25 -9.39
N GLN A 96 -11.48 -0.50 -10.41
CA GLN A 96 -11.24 0.07 -11.76
C GLN A 96 -12.49 0.75 -12.31
N LYS A 97 -13.66 0.13 -12.12
CA LYS A 97 -14.93 0.70 -12.57
C LYS A 97 -15.26 1.99 -11.83
N LEU A 98 -15.06 2.01 -10.52
CA LEU A 98 -15.23 3.20 -9.69
C LEU A 98 -14.30 4.35 -10.12
N VAL A 99 -13.05 4.04 -10.45
CA VAL A 99 -12.09 5.04 -10.96
C VAL A 99 -12.55 5.60 -12.31
N SER A 100 -13.04 4.74 -13.22
CA SER A 100 -13.51 5.16 -14.55
C SER A 100 -14.80 5.96 -14.53
N ASN A 101 -15.62 5.80 -13.50
CA ASN A 101 -16.86 6.56 -13.33
C ASN A 101 -16.53 7.90 -12.66
N HIS A 102 -16.56 8.99 -13.43
CA HIS A 102 -16.23 10.34 -12.94
C HIS A 102 -17.27 10.95 -11.98
N ASN A 103 -18.41 10.29 -11.75
CA ASN A 103 -19.50 10.79 -10.90
C ASN A 103 -19.19 10.62 -9.39
N ASP A 104 -20.01 11.27 -8.54
CA ASP A 104 -19.99 11.24 -7.07
C ASP A 104 -20.12 9.83 -6.43
N THR A 105 -20.11 8.75 -7.21
CA THR A 105 -20.17 7.37 -6.70
C THR A 105 -19.05 7.01 -5.73
N VAL A 106 -17.93 7.74 -5.75
CA VAL A 106 -16.80 7.50 -4.82
C VAL A 106 -17.19 7.81 -3.37
N THR A 107 -18.09 8.77 -3.10
CA THR A 107 -18.54 9.07 -1.73
C THR A 107 -19.42 7.98 -1.13
N ARG A 108 -19.98 7.08 -1.96
CA ARG A 108 -20.82 5.96 -1.52
C ARG A 108 -20.03 4.72 -1.13
N VAL A 109 -18.73 4.69 -1.43
CA VAL A 109 -17.88 3.52 -1.19
C VAL A 109 -17.12 3.71 0.11
N ASN A 110 -17.28 2.76 1.03
CA ASN A 110 -16.42 2.69 2.19
C ASN A 110 -15.06 2.08 1.79
N ILE A 111 -14.20 2.92 1.22
CA ILE A 111 -12.86 2.52 0.76
C ILE A 111 -11.99 1.95 1.89
N VAL A 112 -12.22 2.38 3.13
CA VAL A 112 -11.55 1.88 4.34
C VAL A 112 -11.76 0.37 4.46
N LEU A 113 -13.02 -0.09 4.41
CA LEU A 113 -13.37 -1.52 4.49
C LEU A 113 -12.77 -2.32 3.33
N TYR A 114 -12.84 -1.79 2.10
CA TYR A 114 -12.27 -2.45 0.93
C TYR A 114 -10.75 -2.65 1.08
N LEU A 115 -10.03 -1.64 1.55
CA LEU A 115 -8.58 -1.72 1.75
C LEU A 115 -8.21 -2.74 2.83
N ASP A 116 -8.88 -2.71 3.99
CA ASP A 116 -8.60 -3.68 5.06
C ASP A 116 -8.85 -5.13 4.60
N MET A 117 -9.90 -5.34 3.82
CA MET A 117 -10.19 -6.66 3.24
C MET A 117 -9.21 -7.08 2.14
N ILE A 118 -8.76 -6.16 1.29
CA ILE A 118 -7.69 -6.44 0.31
C ILE A 118 -6.42 -6.90 1.04
N PHE A 119 -6.03 -6.20 2.09
CA PHE A 119 -4.86 -6.59 2.89
C PHE A 119 -5.08 -7.96 3.55
N THR A 120 -6.28 -8.22 4.07
CA THR A 120 -6.62 -9.53 4.65
C THR A 120 -6.54 -10.66 3.62
N ALA A 121 -7.12 -10.49 2.44
CA ALA A 121 -7.03 -11.46 1.35
C ALA A 121 -5.60 -11.69 0.87
N LEU A 122 -4.80 -10.62 0.77
CA LEU A 122 -3.43 -10.68 0.26
C LEU A 122 -2.54 -11.58 1.11
N THR A 123 -2.75 -11.60 2.44
CA THR A 123 -2.01 -12.50 3.34
C THR A 123 -2.11 -13.97 2.92
N LYS A 124 -3.23 -14.36 2.30
CA LYS A 124 -3.53 -15.75 1.93
C LYS A 124 -3.17 -16.11 0.49
N CYS A 125 -3.23 -15.14 -0.44
CA CYS A 125 -3.16 -15.42 -1.88
C CYS A 125 -2.02 -14.71 -2.64
N TYR A 126 -1.09 -14.04 -1.97
CA TYR A 126 -0.01 -13.28 -2.62
C TYR A 126 0.78 -14.08 -3.68
N ILE A 127 1.05 -15.37 -3.45
CA ILE A 127 1.80 -16.21 -4.40
C ILE A 127 1.07 -16.30 -5.74
N LEU A 128 -0.27 -16.44 -5.69
CA LEU A 128 -1.09 -16.52 -6.89
C LEU A 128 -1.23 -15.14 -7.54
N LEU A 129 -1.37 -14.08 -6.72
CA LEU A 129 -1.44 -12.70 -7.22
C LEU A 129 -0.18 -12.31 -8.01
N MET A 130 1.00 -12.74 -7.57
CA MET A 130 2.26 -12.49 -8.29
C MET A 130 2.36 -13.23 -9.63
N LYS A 131 1.54 -14.27 -9.83
CA LYS A 131 1.42 -14.96 -11.13
C LYS A 131 0.39 -14.29 -12.05
N GLU A 132 -0.39 -13.34 -11.55
CA GLU A 132 -1.34 -12.54 -12.33
C GLU A 132 -0.64 -11.31 -12.93
N ASP A 133 -0.29 -11.42 -14.21
CA ASP A 133 0.31 -10.33 -14.96
C ASP A 133 -0.54 -9.06 -14.82
N LYS A 134 0.09 -7.98 -14.37
CA LYS A 134 -0.49 -6.62 -14.20
C LYS A 134 -1.52 -6.45 -13.08
N LEU A 135 -2.01 -7.51 -12.42
CA LEU A 135 -3.03 -7.39 -11.38
C LEU A 135 -2.58 -6.50 -10.23
N TYR A 136 -1.34 -6.68 -9.78
CA TYR A 136 -0.73 -5.86 -8.73
C TYR A 136 -0.75 -4.37 -9.09
N ALA A 137 -0.24 -4.01 -10.27
CA ALA A 137 -0.16 -2.62 -10.72
C ALA A 137 -1.56 -1.99 -10.87
N GLN A 138 -2.53 -2.75 -11.38
CA GLN A 138 -3.90 -2.29 -11.53
C GLN A 138 -4.58 -2.03 -10.17
N LEU A 139 -4.40 -2.95 -9.22
CA LEU A 139 -4.93 -2.82 -7.87
C LEU A 139 -4.34 -1.59 -7.18
N LEU A 140 -3.01 -1.44 -7.27
CA LEU A 140 -2.27 -0.29 -6.75
C LEU A 140 -2.81 1.04 -7.29
N ILE A 141 -2.89 1.18 -8.62
CA ILE A 141 -3.35 2.41 -9.26
C ILE A 141 -4.80 2.72 -8.85
N SER A 142 -5.67 1.70 -8.85
CA SER A 142 -7.09 1.90 -8.54
C SER A 142 -7.30 2.28 -7.08
N ALA A 143 -6.60 1.61 -6.16
CA ALA A 143 -6.62 1.94 -4.74
C ALA A 143 -6.10 3.36 -4.48
N ALA A 144 -4.92 3.71 -4.99
CA ALA A 144 -4.34 5.03 -4.78
C ALA A 144 -5.22 6.16 -5.33
N HIS A 145 -5.85 5.95 -6.49
CA HIS A 145 -6.76 6.93 -7.06
C HIS A 145 -8.02 7.13 -6.21
N LEU A 146 -8.60 6.06 -5.67
CA LEU A 146 -9.79 6.14 -4.81
C LEU A 146 -9.47 6.77 -3.45
N ILE A 147 -8.32 6.42 -2.85
CA ILE A 147 -7.83 7.06 -1.63
C ILE A 147 -7.64 8.57 -1.84
N SER A 148 -7.10 8.98 -2.98
CA SER A 148 -6.91 10.40 -3.30
C SER A 148 -8.22 11.18 -3.47
N ARG A 149 -9.36 10.49 -3.56
CA ARG A 149 -10.70 11.07 -3.69
C ARG A 149 -11.57 10.86 -2.44
N SER A 150 -11.06 10.24 -1.38
CA SER A 150 -11.82 9.98 -0.16
C SER A 150 -12.03 11.27 0.66
N SER A 151 -13.00 11.27 1.56
CA SER A 151 -13.14 12.34 2.55
C SER A 151 -11.97 12.36 3.53
N ASN A 152 -11.75 13.49 4.22
CA ASN A 152 -10.68 13.60 5.23
C ASN A 152 -10.85 12.58 6.36
N GLU A 153 -12.09 12.29 6.77
CA GLU A 153 -12.41 11.30 7.81
C GLU A 153 -11.99 9.90 7.37
N GLN A 154 -12.41 9.47 6.18
CA GLN A 154 -12.01 8.18 5.62
C GLN A 154 -10.49 8.12 5.42
N PHE A 155 -9.88 9.22 4.97
CA PHE A 155 -8.45 9.27 4.72
C PHE A 155 -7.63 9.01 6.00
N ALA A 156 -8.03 9.60 7.13
CA ALA A 156 -7.37 9.35 8.41
C ALA A 156 -7.43 7.86 8.81
N GLU A 157 -8.56 7.19 8.59
CA GLU A 157 -8.69 5.75 8.83
C GLU A 157 -7.83 4.91 7.86
N ILE A 158 -7.74 5.33 6.59
CA ILE A 158 -6.88 4.70 5.59
C ILE A 158 -5.42 4.78 6.00
N GLU A 159 -4.95 5.93 6.51
CA GLU A 159 -3.56 6.08 6.99
C GLU A 159 -3.25 5.09 8.11
N VAL A 160 -4.20 4.86 9.03
CA VAL A 160 -4.05 3.84 10.09
C VAL A 160 -3.92 2.44 9.50
N ILE A 161 -4.74 2.09 8.49
CA ILE A 161 -4.66 0.78 7.80
C ILE A 161 -3.33 0.60 7.08
N LEU A 162 -2.89 1.63 6.34
CA LEU A 162 -1.62 1.61 5.60
C LEU A 162 -0.45 1.45 6.57
N CYS A 163 -0.42 2.23 7.66
CA CYS A 163 0.61 2.14 8.68
C CYS A 163 0.63 0.74 9.35
N LYS A 164 -0.54 0.21 9.75
CA LYS A 164 -0.68 -1.14 10.32
C LYS A 164 -0.08 -2.21 9.40
N ASN A 165 -0.37 -2.13 8.09
CA ASN A 165 0.13 -3.11 7.12
C ASN A 165 1.60 -2.90 6.73
N LEU A 166 2.10 -1.67 6.78
CA LEU A 166 3.51 -1.35 6.56
C LEU A 166 4.42 -2.04 7.60
N VAL A 167 3.96 -2.15 8.84
CA VAL A 167 4.72 -2.79 9.95
C VAL A 167 4.33 -4.25 10.21
N ALA A 168 3.29 -4.76 9.55
CA ALA A 168 2.79 -6.11 9.72
C ALA A 168 3.84 -7.18 9.32
N PRO A 169 3.81 -8.39 9.91
CA PRO A 169 4.78 -9.45 9.58
C PRO A 169 4.65 -10.01 8.15
N TYR A 170 3.65 -9.56 7.38
CA TYR A 170 3.39 -10.01 6.02
C TYR A 170 4.05 -9.08 4.99
N LEU A 171 5.19 -9.52 4.43
CA LEU A 171 6.00 -8.73 3.50
C LEU A 171 5.19 -8.09 2.35
N TRP A 172 4.25 -8.84 1.77
CA TRP A 172 3.46 -8.39 0.62
C TRP A 172 2.42 -7.34 0.99
N ASN A 173 1.86 -7.42 2.19
CA ASN A 173 1.02 -6.35 2.73
C ASN A 173 1.84 -5.09 2.93
N SER A 174 3.05 -5.23 3.49
CA SER A 174 3.95 -4.08 3.68
C SER A 174 4.35 -3.44 2.35
N LEU A 175 4.60 -4.25 1.32
CA LEU A 175 4.94 -3.76 -0.01
C LEU A 175 3.75 -3.03 -0.66
N LEU A 176 2.54 -3.62 -0.64
CA LEU A 176 1.35 -2.96 -1.19
C LEU A 176 1.02 -1.67 -0.43
N ALA A 177 1.15 -1.66 0.91
CA ALA A 177 0.94 -0.46 1.70
C ALA A 177 1.96 0.64 1.35
N TYR A 178 3.24 0.26 1.25
CA TYR A 178 4.33 1.15 0.80
C TYR A 178 4.01 1.77 -0.56
N ASP A 179 3.75 0.95 -1.58
CA ASP A 179 3.56 1.43 -2.94
C ASP A 179 2.29 2.28 -3.06
N THR A 180 1.22 1.87 -2.37
CA THR A 180 -0.06 2.61 -2.36
C THR A 180 0.12 3.99 -1.72
N TRP A 181 0.75 4.05 -0.55
CA TRP A 181 0.92 5.31 0.17
C TRP A 181 1.88 6.25 -0.55
N ILE A 182 2.99 5.75 -1.09
CA ILE A 182 3.89 6.55 -1.93
C ILE A 182 3.16 7.10 -3.17
N THR A 183 2.30 6.29 -3.80
CA THR A 183 1.52 6.74 -4.96
C THR A 183 0.54 7.86 -4.59
N VAL A 184 -0.14 7.75 -3.45
CA VAL A 184 -1.00 8.81 -2.89
C VAL A 184 -0.17 10.07 -2.59
N CYS A 185 0.99 9.92 -1.94
CA CYS A 185 1.89 11.03 -1.66
C CYS A 185 2.40 11.73 -2.93
N ARG A 186 2.60 11.02 -4.04
CA ARG A 186 3.03 11.61 -5.31
C ARG A 186 2.01 12.57 -5.92
N VAL A 187 0.72 12.34 -5.67
CA VAL A 187 -0.37 13.17 -6.20
C VAL A 187 -0.92 14.19 -5.20
N SER A 188 -0.55 14.09 -3.92
CA SER A 188 -0.95 15.04 -2.88
C SER A 188 -0.09 16.31 -2.85
N ASN A 189 -0.48 17.29 -2.05
CA ASN A 189 0.28 18.54 -1.88
C ASN A 189 1.58 18.35 -1.07
N MET A 190 2.50 19.32 -1.15
CA MET A 190 3.81 19.22 -0.48
C MET A 190 3.72 19.27 1.06
N GLU A 191 2.74 19.98 1.61
CA GLU A 191 2.52 20.10 3.05
C GLU A 191 2.19 18.74 3.66
N TYR A 192 1.23 18.02 3.08
CA TYR A 192 0.86 16.67 3.50
C TYR A 192 2.05 15.71 3.42
N ARG A 193 2.83 15.72 2.32
CA ARG A 193 4.03 14.88 2.19
C ARG A 193 5.03 15.12 3.32
N PHE A 194 5.20 16.39 3.71
CA PHE A 194 6.09 16.78 4.79
C PHE A 194 5.55 16.32 6.15
N GLU A 195 4.25 16.49 6.41
CA GLU A 195 3.60 16.03 7.63
C GLU A 195 3.68 14.51 7.80
N VAL A 196 3.42 13.75 6.75
CA VAL A 196 3.57 12.28 6.76
C VAL A 196 5.01 11.89 7.08
N LEU A 197 6.01 12.52 6.46
CA LEU A 197 7.41 12.22 6.75
C LEU A 197 7.76 12.47 8.22
N VAL A 198 7.33 13.62 8.75
CA VAL A 198 7.52 13.99 10.16
C VAL A 198 6.88 12.97 11.09
N TRP A 199 5.60 12.65 10.85
CA TRP A 199 4.84 11.70 11.65
C TRP A 199 5.48 10.30 11.61
N MET A 200 5.91 9.86 10.42
CA MET A 200 6.57 8.58 10.25
C MET A 200 7.86 8.50 11.05
N ILE A 201 8.68 9.54 11.10
CA ILE A 201 9.94 9.54 11.87
C ILE A 201 9.68 9.46 13.37
N GLU A 202 8.71 10.24 13.86
CA GLU A 202 8.34 10.27 15.27
C GLU A 202 7.81 8.90 15.74
N ASN A 203 7.02 8.22 14.90
CA ASN A 203 6.52 6.87 15.18
C ASN A 203 7.56 5.78 14.93
N PHE A 204 8.43 5.94 13.94
CA PHE A 204 9.50 4.99 13.60
C PHE A 204 10.48 4.80 14.76
N GLN A 205 10.81 5.88 15.48
CA GLN A 205 11.59 5.80 16.71
C GLN A 205 10.95 4.89 17.76
N GLN A 206 9.61 4.93 17.89
CA GLN A 206 8.89 4.09 18.83
C GLN A 206 8.91 2.63 18.37
N ILE A 207 8.69 2.38 17.07
CA ILE A 207 8.69 1.04 16.45
C ILE A 207 10.07 0.37 16.58
N LEU A 208 11.17 1.11 16.39
CA LEU A 208 12.53 0.60 16.55
C LEU A 208 12.86 0.20 17.99
N ARG A 209 12.29 0.88 18.99
CA ARG A 209 12.50 0.56 20.40
C ARG A 209 11.79 -0.72 20.82
N THR A 210 10.71 -1.09 20.14
CA THR A 210 9.83 -2.21 20.54
C THR A 210 10.01 -3.47 19.71
N HIS A 211 10.64 -3.39 18.54
CA HIS A 211 10.68 -4.50 17.58
C HIS A 211 12.09 -4.89 17.14
N ASN A 212 12.23 -6.18 16.80
CA ASN A 212 13.49 -6.81 16.41
C ASN A 212 13.92 -6.31 15.01
N THR A 213 15.01 -5.54 14.94
CA THR A 213 15.47 -4.79 13.74
C THR A 213 15.78 -5.64 12.50
N PHE A 214 15.88 -6.96 12.65
CA PHE A 214 16.18 -7.91 11.57
C PHE A 214 15.00 -8.27 10.65
N ARG A 215 13.83 -7.66 10.87
CA ARG A 215 12.63 -7.93 10.08
C ARG A 215 12.69 -7.23 8.71
N PRO A 216 12.40 -7.90 7.58
CA PRO A 216 12.39 -7.28 6.24
C PRO A 216 11.52 -6.01 6.14
N GLN A 217 10.49 -5.92 6.97
CA GLN A 217 9.63 -4.74 7.11
C GLN A 217 10.40 -3.46 7.44
N PHE A 218 11.49 -3.56 8.22
CA PHE A 218 12.33 -2.39 8.53
C PHE A 218 13.03 -1.83 7.30
N ILE A 219 13.38 -2.69 6.33
CA ILE A 219 13.95 -2.25 5.06
C ILE A 219 12.90 -1.49 4.26
N ILE A 220 11.68 -2.03 4.16
CA ILE A 220 10.55 -1.36 3.48
C ILE A 220 10.26 -0.01 4.14
N LEU A 221 10.20 0.03 5.46
CA LEU A 221 9.93 1.24 6.23
C LEU A 221 11.05 2.28 6.11
N SER A 222 12.31 1.86 6.11
CA SER A 222 13.46 2.75 5.85
C SER A 222 13.38 3.35 4.45
N ASN A 223 13.09 2.52 3.45
CA ASN A 223 12.89 2.96 2.07
C ASN A 223 11.71 3.93 1.97
N PHE A 224 10.63 3.69 2.72
CA PHE A 224 9.46 4.58 2.76
C PHE A 224 9.83 5.98 3.22
N ILE A 225 10.57 6.08 4.33
CA ILE A 225 11.03 7.36 4.88
C ILE A 225 11.96 8.07 3.88
N GLY A 226 12.90 7.32 3.27
CA GLY A 226 13.80 7.87 2.25
C GLY A 226 13.06 8.39 1.02
N GLU A 227 12.09 7.63 0.50
CA GLU A 227 11.30 8.00 -0.67
C GLU A 227 10.41 9.22 -0.38
N LEU A 228 9.76 9.28 0.80
CA LEU A 228 9.00 10.44 1.25
C LEU A 228 9.86 11.71 1.27
N PHE A 229 11.08 11.62 1.80
CA PHE A 229 12.01 12.75 1.77
C PHE A 229 12.39 13.14 0.32
N CYS A 230 12.57 12.16 -0.57
CA CYS A 230 12.87 12.43 -1.97
C CYS A 230 11.74 13.19 -2.69
N LEU A 231 10.49 12.93 -2.33
CA LEU A 231 9.29 13.57 -2.88
C LEU A 231 9.10 15.05 -2.46
N LEU A 232 9.88 15.53 -1.49
CA LEU A 232 9.83 16.92 -1.04
C LEU A 232 10.55 17.87 -2.03
N SER A 233 10.04 19.10 -2.14
CA SER A 233 10.76 20.19 -2.80
C SER A 233 12.00 20.60 -1.99
N THR A 234 12.90 21.35 -2.62
CA THR A 234 14.11 21.86 -1.96
C THR A 234 13.80 22.64 -0.68
N ASP A 235 12.77 23.50 -0.69
CA ASP A 235 12.40 24.30 0.47
C ASP A 235 11.93 23.44 1.65
N TYR A 236 11.09 22.45 1.39
CA TYR A 236 10.65 21.51 2.43
C TYR A 236 11.80 20.62 2.92
N LYS A 237 12.75 20.24 2.05
CA LYS A 237 13.99 19.55 2.47
C LYS A 237 14.83 20.40 3.40
N LEU A 238 14.97 21.70 3.13
CA LEU A 238 15.69 22.62 4.01
C LEU A 238 14.98 22.79 5.35
N SER A 239 13.65 22.94 5.35
CA SER A 239 12.85 22.97 6.58
C SER A 239 12.99 21.69 7.39
N PHE A 240 12.98 20.54 6.71
CA PHE A 240 13.19 19.24 7.32
C PHE A 240 14.58 19.13 7.97
N ILE A 241 15.65 19.55 7.28
CA ILE A 241 17.02 19.57 7.80
C ILE A 241 17.14 20.49 9.02
N ARG A 242 16.40 21.62 9.06
CA ARG A 242 16.37 22.49 10.24
C ARG A 242 15.71 21.80 11.43
N LYS A 243 14.60 21.09 11.23
CA LYS A 243 13.90 20.34 12.28
C LYS A 243 14.74 19.14 12.76
N TYR A 244 15.27 18.35 11.83
CA TYR A 244 16.09 17.17 12.08
C TYR A 244 17.53 17.40 11.61
N SER A 245 18.26 18.26 12.31
CA SER A 245 19.65 18.59 11.96
C SER A 245 20.57 17.36 11.98
N LEU A 246 21.70 17.44 11.26
CA LEU A 246 22.76 16.40 11.23
C LEU A 246 23.54 16.32 12.56
N ASN A 247 22.88 16.56 13.68
CA ASN A 247 23.45 16.42 15.01
C ASN A 247 23.28 14.98 15.52
N THR A 248 23.92 14.68 16.64
CA THR A 248 23.96 13.34 17.23
C THR A 248 22.58 12.79 17.59
N ASN A 249 21.61 13.65 17.88
CA ASN A 249 20.27 13.23 18.33
C ASN A 249 19.37 12.76 17.17
N HIS A 250 19.66 13.17 15.94
CA HIS A 250 18.87 12.80 14.75
C HIS A 250 19.67 11.99 13.72
N LEU A 251 20.87 11.54 14.08
CA LEU A 251 21.72 10.68 13.23
C LEU A 251 20.98 9.46 12.67
N PHE A 252 20.11 8.85 13.50
CA PHE A 252 19.31 7.70 13.07
C PHE A 252 18.40 8.04 11.87
N VAL A 253 17.82 9.25 11.81
CA VAL A 253 16.97 9.69 10.68
C VAL A 253 17.77 9.63 9.39
N TRP A 254 18.97 10.17 9.42
CA TRP A 254 19.85 10.29 8.26
C TRP A 254 20.47 8.96 7.83
N LYS A 255 20.59 7.98 8.75
CA LYS A 255 20.93 6.59 8.41
C LYS A 255 19.87 5.97 7.47
N HIS A 256 18.59 6.26 7.68
CA HIS A 256 17.50 5.68 6.88
C HIS A 256 17.14 6.50 5.64
N ILE A 257 17.26 7.83 5.69
CA ILE A 257 17.06 8.67 4.49
C ILE A 257 18.25 8.55 3.54
N GLY A 258 19.47 8.60 4.07
CA GLY A 258 20.71 8.66 3.30
C GLY A 258 21.11 10.09 2.94
N LEU A 259 22.39 10.38 3.11
CA LEU A 259 22.95 11.73 2.91
C LEU A 259 22.95 12.18 1.44
N LYS A 260 22.87 11.24 0.49
CA LYS A 260 22.90 11.51 -0.96
C LYS A 260 21.72 12.35 -1.49
N TYR A 261 20.63 12.44 -0.72
CA TYR A 261 19.44 13.19 -1.12
C TYR A 261 19.38 14.61 -0.54
N ILE A 262 20.38 14.99 0.26
CA ILE A 262 20.47 16.33 0.85
C ILE A 262 20.76 17.35 -0.27
N PRO A 263 20.07 18.52 -0.28
CA PRO A 263 20.34 19.57 -1.26
C PRO A 263 21.79 20.03 -1.25
N ASN A 264 22.33 20.38 -2.44
CA ASN A 264 23.71 20.82 -2.59
C ASN A 264 24.06 22.05 -1.75
N SER A 265 23.10 22.92 -1.48
CA SER A 265 23.24 24.09 -0.59
C SER A 265 23.64 23.71 0.84
N CYS A 266 23.45 22.45 1.24
CA CYS A 266 23.78 21.93 2.56
C CYS A 266 25.02 21.01 2.56
N LEU A 267 25.79 20.95 1.46
CA LEU A 267 26.98 20.10 1.38
C LEU A 267 28.03 20.42 2.44
N THR A 268 28.19 21.70 2.80
CA THR A 268 29.10 22.11 3.88
C THR A 268 28.69 21.52 5.22
N LEU A 269 27.39 21.40 5.50
CA LEU A 269 26.89 20.74 6.71
C LEU A 269 27.22 19.25 6.69
N VAL A 270 27.06 18.58 5.55
CA VAL A 270 27.40 17.16 5.38
C VAL A 270 28.92 16.94 5.53
N GLN A 271 29.74 17.79 4.91
CA GLN A 271 31.20 17.74 5.01
C GLN A 271 31.67 17.93 6.46
N ASN A 272 31.14 18.94 7.15
CA ASN A 272 31.46 19.19 8.56
C ASN A 272 31.06 17.99 9.43
N HIS A 273 29.89 17.41 9.18
CA HIS A 273 29.44 16.21 9.88
C HIS A 273 30.37 15.01 9.65
N LEU A 274 30.73 14.73 8.39
CA LEU A 274 31.66 13.65 8.05
C LEU A 274 33.04 13.86 8.66
N SER A 275 33.56 15.09 8.66
CA SER A 275 34.83 15.43 9.32
C SER A 275 34.78 15.11 10.82
N HIS A 276 33.73 15.54 11.52
CA HIS A 276 33.55 15.23 12.94
C HIS A 276 33.42 13.73 13.20
N MET A 277 32.80 12.97 12.30
CA MET A 277 32.72 11.51 12.39
C MET A 277 34.09 10.84 12.18
N CYS A 278 34.89 11.32 11.22
CA CYS A 278 36.26 10.85 11.03
C CYS A 278 37.14 11.12 12.25
N ASP A 279 37.08 12.32 12.83
CA ASP A 279 37.83 12.66 14.05
C ASP A 279 37.48 11.72 15.21
N ARG A 280 36.20 11.34 15.33
CA ARG A 280 35.72 10.40 16.35
C ARG A 280 36.22 8.97 16.09
N MET A 281 36.19 8.53 14.84
CA MET A 281 36.75 7.24 14.45
C MET A 281 38.25 7.16 14.73
N GLU A 282 38.99 8.22 14.46
CA GLU A 282 40.42 8.31 14.76
C GLU A 282 40.66 8.21 16.27
N LYS A 283 39.94 8.99 17.08
CA LYS A 283 39.98 8.88 18.55
C LYS A 283 39.66 7.47 19.05
N PHE A 284 38.68 6.81 18.43
CA PHE A 284 38.34 5.42 18.73
C PHE A 284 39.50 4.46 18.42
N SER A 285 40.09 4.57 17.23
CA SER A 285 41.20 3.72 16.80
C SER A 285 42.46 3.87 17.65
N ILE A 286 42.71 5.05 18.22
CA ILE A 286 43.87 5.35 19.07
C ILE A 286 43.55 5.14 20.57
N GLY A 287 42.35 4.64 20.91
CA GLY A 287 41.95 4.37 22.29
C GLY A 287 41.71 5.62 23.15
N LYS A 288 41.56 6.80 22.53
CA LYS A 288 41.23 8.09 23.17
C LYS A 288 39.75 8.44 23.06
N CYS A 289 38.90 7.45 22.80
CA CYS A 289 37.46 7.62 22.66
C CYS A 289 36.83 8.01 24.01
N THR A 290 35.97 9.02 24.01
CA THR A 290 35.11 9.26 25.17
C THR A 290 33.92 8.29 25.16
N TYR A 291 33.27 8.09 26.31
CA TYR A 291 32.04 7.28 26.38
C TYR A 291 30.94 7.82 25.45
N ALA A 292 30.85 9.14 25.30
CA ALA A 292 29.91 9.78 24.38
C ALA A 292 30.24 9.47 22.91
N ASP A 293 31.51 9.53 22.52
CA ASP A 293 31.97 9.17 21.18
C ASP A 293 31.70 7.69 20.88
N TYR A 294 31.90 6.81 21.86
CA TYR A 294 31.59 5.39 21.75
C TYR A 294 30.09 5.14 21.52
N LEU A 295 29.22 5.76 22.33
CA LEU A 295 27.77 5.63 22.15
C LEU A 295 27.33 6.07 20.75
N ILE A 296 27.81 7.20 20.27
CA ILE A 296 27.49 7.71 18.93
C ILE A 296 27.93 6.73 17.84
N MET A 297 29.13 6.17 17.96
CA MET A 297 29.65 5.16 17.05
C MET A 297 28.76 3.91 17.05
N VAL A 298 28.44 3.35 18.22
CA VAL A 298 27.59 2.14 18.32
C VAL A 298 26.20 2.39 17.73
N THR A 299 25.59 3.54 18.01
CA THR A 299 24.23 3.88 17.51
C THR A 299 24.14 3.97 15.99
N LEU A 300 25.28 4.18 15.30
CA LEU A 300 25.33 4.16 13.84
C LEU A 300 25.44 2.73 13.28
N TYR A 301 26.13 1.83 13.99
CA TYR A 301 26.44 0.47 13.54
C TYR A 301 25.42 -0.60 13.99
N THR A 302 24.59 -0.35 14.99
CA THR A 302 23.38 -1.13 15.32
C THR A 302 22.17 -0.60 14.57
#